data_AF-A0A5K3FHT3-F1
#
_entry.id   AF-A0A5K3FHT3-F1
#
_cell.length_a   1.000
_cell.length_b   1.000
_cell.length_c   1.000
_cell.angle_alpha   90.00
_cell.angle_beta   90.00
_cell.angle_gamma   90.00
#
_symmetry.space_group_name_H-M   'P 1'
#
loop_
_entity.id
_entity.type
_entity.pdbx_description
1 polymer ?
#
loop_
_entity_poly.entity_id
_entity_poly.type
_entity_poly.pdbx_seq_one_letter_code
_entity_poly.pdbx_strand_id
1 'polypeptide(L)'
;MIKSDAHMTKVREHLVVNKKRLELRERARQLREQRKFGKQQQKEILEARRLEKKKHMEALKAAKKSPGGKEKVELLSEFLQNNSGPKKRKNTEDALAGKNFFRPSEYAKRRKINHKRVYKNHKYGFGGQKKRSKRNDSLSIRSMGKGDVSILSHKASSSKIKKLQKKMLKSKRKNTQKQRRKLATV
;
A
#
# COMPACT_ATOMS: atom_id res chain seq x y z
N MET A 1 -13.76 40.08 -46.22
CA MET A 1 -12.93 38.85 -46.15
C MET A 1 -13.74 37.68 -46.67
N ILE A 2 -13.11 36.69 -47.33
CA ILE A 2 -13.79 35.50 -47.88
C ILE A 2 -14.43 34.63 -46.77
N LYS A 3 -13.92 34.70 -45.53
CA LYS A 3 -14.44 33.98 -44.36
C LYS A 3 -15.11 34.95 -43.39
N SER A 4 -16.22 34.53 -42.81
CA SER A 4 -16.89 35.29 -41.74
C SER A 4 -16.14 35.19 -40.41
N ASP A 5 -16.25 36.22 -39.57
CA ASP A 5 -15.59 36.23 -38.26
C ASP A 5 -16.08 35.10 -37.34
N ALA A 6 -17.37 34.77 -37.41
CA ALA A 6 -17.95 33.62 -36.72
C ALA A 6 -17.36 32.27 -37.17
N HIS A 7 -16.90 32.16 -38.41
CA HIS A 7 -16.15 30.98 -38.84
C HIS A 7 -14.73 30.99 -38.27
N MET A 8 -14.07 32.14 -38.25
CA MET A 8 -12.71 32.27 -37.70
C MET A 8 -12.65 32.02 -36.18
N THR A 9 -13.68 32.37 -35.41
CA THR A 9 -13.77 32.03 -33.98
C THR A 9 -13.85 30.52 -33.76
N LYS A 10 -14.70 29.81 -34.52
CA LYS A 10 -14.78 28.34 -34.49
C LYS A 10 -13.45 27.68 -34.84
N VAL A 11 -12.74 28.20 -35.84
CA VAL A 11 -11.40 27.70 -36.20
C VAL A 11 -10.43 27.88 -35.03
N ARG A 12 -10.42 29.04 -34.37
CA ARG A 12 -9.56 29.28 -33.19
C ARG A 12 -9.90 28.30 -32.05
N GLU A 13 -11.18 28.10 -31.77
CA GLU A 13 -11.65 27.14 -30.75
C GLU A 13 -11.17 25.72 -31.07
N HIS A 14 -11.33 25.26 -32.31
CA HIS A 14 -10.84 23.96 -32.76
C HIS A 14 -9.33 23.81 -32.63
N LEU A 15 -8.56 24.85 -32.96
CA LEU A 15 -7.10 24.84 -32.78
C LEU A 15 -6.71 24.71 -31.31
N VAL A 16 -7.38 25.45 -30.41
CA VAL A 16 -7.13 25.36 -28.97
C VAL A 16 -7.46 23.96 -28.43
N VAL A 17 -8.60 23.39 -28.84
CA VAL A 17 -9.00 22.03 -28.45
C VAL A 17 -7.99 20.99 -28.95
N ASN A 18 -7.53 21.12 -30.20
CA ASN A 18 -6.56 20.20 -30.78
C ASN A 18 -5.20 20.26 -30.06
N LYS A 19 -4.70 21.47 -29.74
CA LYS A 19 -3.48 21.65 -28.95
C LYS A 19 -3.59 20.96 -27.59
N LYS A 20 -4.67 21.22 -26.84
CA LYS A 20 -4.92 20.57 -25.55
C LYS A 20 -5.00 19.05 -25.67
N ARG A 21 -5.62 18.52 -26.74
CA ARG A 21 -5.70 17.08 -26.98
C ARG A 21 -4.33 16.45 -27.24
N LEU A 22 -3.45 17.13 -27.96
CA LEU A 22 -2.06 16.68 -28.18
C LEU A 22 -1.26 16.69 -26.87
N GLU A 23 -1.31 17.78 -26.11
CA GLU A 23 -0.63 17.89 -24.81
C GLU A 23 -1.06 16.79 -23.83
N LEU A 24 -2.36 16.48 -23.76
CA LEU A 24 -2.87 15.40 -22.91
C LEU A 24 -2.35 14.03 -23.36
N ARG A 25 -2.22 13.79 -24.66
CA ARG A 25 -1.67 12.54 -25.20
C ARG A 25 -0.18 12.38 -24.86
N GLU A 26 0.58 13.46 -24.96
CA GLU A 26 2.00 13.49 -24.60
C GLU A 26 2.21 13.26 -23.10
N ARG A 27 1.48 13.99 -22.25
CA ARG A 27 1.51 13.76 -20.80
C ARG A 27 1.13 12.32 -20.43
N ALA A 28 0.13 11.75 -21.10
CA ALA A 28 -0.23 10.36 -20.88
C ALA A 28 0.86 9.38 -21.32
N ARG A 29 1.62 9.69 -22.39
CA ARG A 29 2.78 8.89 -22.82
C ARG A 29 3.91 8.96 -21.79
N GLN A 30 4.25 10.16 -21.33
CA GLN A 30 5.26 10.37 -20.28
C GLN A 30 4.88 9.63 -18.98
N LEU A 31 3.62 9.71 -18.55
CA LEU A 31 3.15 8.98 -17.36
C LEU A 31 3.26 7.46 -17.53
N ARG A 32 3.01 6.92 -18.74
CA ARG A 32 3.19 5.48 -19.01
C ARG A 32 4.66 5.09 -18.96
N GLU A 33 5.55 5.88 -19.55
CA GLU A 33 6.99 5.65 -19.53
C GLU A 33 7.55 5.71 -18.10
N GLN A 34 7.19 6.75 -17.33
CA GLN A 34 7.53 6.87 -15.91
C GLN A 34 7.02 5.68 -15.09
N ARG A 35 5.81 5.17 -15.37
CA ARG A 35 5.29 3.97 -14.68
C ARG A 35 6.03 2.69 -15.09
N LYS A 36 6.37 2.56 -16.37
CA LYS A 36 7.08 1.41 -16.92
C LYS A 36 8.50 1.31 -16.35
N PHE A 37 9.21 2.43 -16.32
CA PHE A 37 10.63 2.48 -15.97
C PHE A 37 10.91 3.00 -14.56
N GLY A 38 9.89 3.47 -13.82
CA GLY A 38 10.08 4.10 -12.52
C GLY A 38 10.76 3.20 -11.48
N LYS A 39 10.57 1.88 -11.56
CA LYS A 39 11.29 0.94 -10.68
C LYS A 39 12.76 0.74 -11.06
N GLN A 40 13.08 0.82 -12.35
CA GLN A 40 14.46 0.78 -12.82
C GLN A 40 15.18 2.08 -12.43
N GLN A 41 14.56 3.23 -12.68
CA GLN A 41 15.08 4.54 -12.24
C GLN A 41 15.29 4.59 -10.72
N GLN A 42 14.35 4.07 -9.91
CA GLN A 42 14.53 4.00 -8.46
C GLN A 42 15.76 3.18 -8.05
N LYS A 43 16.01 2.05 -8.71
CA LYS A 43 17.17 1.21 -8.42
C LYS A 43 18.47 1.92 -8.82
N GLU A 44 18.51 2.48 -10.01
CA GLU A 44 19.66 3.22 -10.55
C GLU A 44 20.02 4.42 -9.67
N ILE A 45 19.02 5.21 -9.25
CA ILE A 45 19.24 6.33 -8.32
C ILE A 45 19.81 5.85 -6.98
N LEU A 46 19.30 4.74 -6.45
CA LEU A 46 19.82 4.20 -5.19
C LEU A 46 21.24 3.66 -5.34
N GLU A 47 21.56 3.06 -6.49
CA GLU A 47 22.90 2.57 -6.81
C GLU A 47 23.89 3.72 -7.00
N ALA A 48 23.53 4.74 -7.77
CA ALA A 48 24.32 5.97 -7.93
C ALA A 48 24.63 6.61 -6.56
N ARG A 49 23.62 6.76 -5.69
CA ARG A 49 23.83 7.26 -4.32
C ARG A 49 24.74 6.37 -3.48
N ARG A 50 24.70 5.05 -3.66
CA ARG A 50 25.60 4.13 -2.95
C ARG A 50 27.03 4.30 -3.45
N LEU A 51 27.23 4.45 -4.75
CA LEU A 51 28.54 4.68 -5.36
C LEU A 51 29.12 6.02 -4.91
N GLU A 52 28.33 7.09 -4.93
CA GLU A 52 28.73 8.41 -4.39
C GLU A 52 29.16 8.30 -2.93
N LYS A 53 28.35 7.66 -2.08
CA LYS A 53 28.70 7.44 -0.67
C LYS A 53 30.00 6.65 -0.52
N LYS A 54 30.21 5.60 -1.31
CA LYS A 54 31.45 4.83 -1.30
C LYS A 54 32.65 5.70 -1.68
N LYS A 55 32.55 6.48 -2.76
CA LYS A 55 33.59 7.42 -3.21
C LYS A 55 33.96 8.43 -2.11
N HIS A 56 32.96 9.03 -1.46
CA HIS A 56 33.20 9.97 -0.36
C HIS A 56 33.87 9.28 0.84
N MET A 57 33.41 8.07 1.21
CA MET A 57 34.01 7.30 2.30
C MET A 57 35.45 6.86 1.98
N GLU A 58 35.74 6.51 0.73
CA GLU A 58 37.09 6.19 0.27
C GLU A 58 38.00 7.40 0.30
N ALA A 59 37.53 8.57 -0.15
CA ALA A 59 38.27 9.83 -0.05
C ALA A 59 38.58 10.19 1.42
N LEU A 60 37.61 10.04 2.33
CA LEU A 60 37.82 10.25 3.77
C LEU A 60 38.83 9.26 4.35
N LYS A 61 38.74 7.98 3.95
CA LYS A 61 39.71 6.95 4.39
C LYS A 61 41.11 7.24 3.86
N ALA A 62 41.24 7.68 2.62
CA ALA A 62 42.52 8.06 2.02
C ALA A 62 43.12 9.28 2.75
N ALA A 63 42.32 10.31 3.00
CA ALA A 63 42.74 11.49 3.77
C ALA A 63 43.19 11.10 5.19
N LYS A 64 42.46 10.21 5.87
CA LYS A 64 42.83 9.71 7.21
C LYS A 64 44.14 8.90 7.22
N LYS A 65 44.45 8.20 6.13
CA LYS A 65 45.69 7.41 5.99
C LYS A 65 46.92 8.26 5.64
N SER A 66 46.73 9.46 5.10
CA SER A 66 47.81 10.42 4.82
C SER A 66 48.52 10.84 6.12
N PRO A 67 49.85 11.07 6.13
CA PRO A 67 50.56 11.57 7.30
C PRO A 67 49.96 12.90 7.79
N GLY A 68 49.70 13.01 9.10
CA GLY A 68 48.98 14.14 9.72
C GLY A 68 47.46 14.21 9.41
N GLY A 69 46.92 13.21 8.71
CA GLY A 69 45.51 13.18 8.31
C GLY A 69 44.53 12.87 9.44
N LYS A 70 44.97 12.14 10.48
CA LYS A 70 44.11 11.81 11.64
C LYS A 70 43.73 13.06 12.44
N GLU A 71 44.70 13.92 12.73
CA GLU A 71 44.50 15.18 13.46
C GLU A 71 43.59 16.15 12.69
N LYS A 72 43.80 16.26 11.37
CA LYS A 72 42.94 17.09 10.50
C LYS A 72 41.49 16.59 10.44
N VAL A 73 41.28 15.27 10.47
CA VAL A 73 39.93 14.67 10.49
C VAL A 73 39.26 14.88 11.85
N GLU A 74 40.00 14.82 12.95
CA GLU A 74 39.48 15.10 14.30
C GLU A 74 39.06 16.57 14.44
N LEU A 75 39.91 17.51 14.02
CA LEU A 75 39.58 18.95 13.99
C LEU A 75 38.34 19.24 13.12
N LEU A 76 38.22 18.58 11.96
CA LEU A 76 37.05 18.73 11.09
C LEU A 76 35.78 18.14 11.72
N SER A 77 35.88 17.00 12.42
CA SER A 77 34.77 16.39 13.14
C SER A 77 34.29 17.28 14.30
N GLU A 78 35.22 17.87 15.04
CA GLU A 78 34.95 18.80 16.12
C GLU A 78 34.30 20.09 15.61
N PHE A 79 34.81 20.67 14.51
CA PHE A 79 34.20 21.82 13.85
C PHE A 79 32.76 21.53 13.36
N LEU A 80 32.52 20.35 12.77
CA LEU A 80 31.19 19.94 12.35
C LEU A 80 30.24 19.67 13.52
N GLN A 81 30.74 19.16 14.66
CA GLN A 81 29.94 18.98 15.86
C GLN A 81 29.57 20.30 16.51
N ASN A 82 30.51 21.24 16.58
CA ASN A 82 30.31 22.56 17.19
C ASN A 82 29.37 23.46 16.36
N ASN A 83 29.41 23.35 15.02
CA ASN A 83 28.47 24.06 14.14
C ASN A 83 27.13 23.34 13.94
N SER A 84 27.02 22.06 14.30
CA SER A 84 25.73 21.39 14.36
C SER A 84 25.02 21.79 15.66
N GLY A 85 24.20 22.85 15.60
CA GLY A 85 23.38 23.33 16.72
C GLY A 85 22.67 22.20 17.47
N PRO A 86 22.29 22.43 18.74
CA PRO A 86 22.10 21.40 19.76
C PRO A 86 21.35 20.20 19.21
N LYS A 87 22.08 19.08 19.03
CA LYS A 87 21.51 17.79 18.65
C LYS A 87 20.54 17.39 19.76
N LYS A 88 19.27 17.73 19.60
CA LYS A 88 18.18 17.12 20.36
C LYS A 88 18.24 15.62 20.09
N ARG A 89 18.93 14.90 20.98
CA ARG A 89 18.83 13.46 21.15
C ARG A 89 17.36 13.20 21.48
N LYS A 90 16.55 12.96 20.45
CA LYS A 90 15.18 12.50 20.65
C LYS A 90 15.31 11.08 21.17
N ASN A 91 15.17 10.92 22.48
CA ASN A 91 14.88 9.64 23.10
C ASN A 91 13.76 9.01 22.27
N THR A 92 14.08 7.87 21.64
CA THR A 92 13.28 7.26 20.57
C THR A 92 11.97 6.64 21.06
N GLU A 93 11.73 6.67 22.37
CA GLU A 93 10.55 6.05 22.99
C GLU A 93 9.38 7.06 23.08
N ASP A 94 9.64 8.32 23.47
CA ASP A 94 8.58 9.33 23.65
C ASP A 94 8.16 10.00 22.33
N ALA A 95 9.01 9.98 21.31
CA ALA A 95 8.71 10.59 20.00
C ALA A 95 7.72 9.78 19.13
N LEU A 96 7.36 8.56 19.56
CA LEU A 96 6.40 7.67 18.90
C LEU A 96 4.99 7.78 19.49
N ALA A 97 4.81 8.36 20.68
CA ALA A 97 3.52 8.45 21.35
C ALA A 97 2.55 9.47 20.68
N GLY A 98 3.07 10.46 19.95
CA GLY A 98 2.29 11.57 19.39
C GLY A 98 2.07 11.56 17.87
N LYS A 99 2.51 10.51 17.15
CA LYS A 99 2.42 10.46 15.68
C LYS A 99 1.52 9.33 15.24
N ASN A 100 0.34 9.67 14.72
CA ASN A 100 -0.69 8.76 14.15
C ASN A 100 -0.24 7.97 12.90
N PHE A 101 1.06 7.86 12.64
CA PHE A 101 1.61 7.12 11.51
C PHE A 101 2.00 5.72 11.98
N PHE A 102 1.04 4.80 11.91
CA PHE A 102 1.29 3.37 12.17
C PHE A 102 2.30 2.79 11.17
N ARG A 103 3.13 1.86 11.64
CA ARG A 103 4.07 1.13 10.75
C ARG A 103 3.28 0.34 9.70
N PRO A 104 3.82 0.11 8.47
CA PRO A 104 3.11 -0.66 7.44
C PRO A 104 2.66 -2.06 7.89
N SER A 105 3.44 -2.70 8.76
CA SER A 105 3.11 -4.00 9.37
C SER A 105 1.92 -3.92 10.35
N GLU A 106 1.78 -2.82 11.08
CA GLU A 106 0.64 -2.54 11.97
C GLU A 106 -0.62 -2.21 11.17
N TYR A 107 -0.47 -1.49 10.05
CA TYR A 107 -1.56 -1.26 9.09
C TYR A 107 -2.12 -2.56 8.51
N ALA A 108 -1.25 -3.53 8.19
CA ALA A 108 -1.67 -4.85 7.71
C ALA A 108 -2.45 -5.63 8.78
N LYS A 109 -2.04 -5.54 10.06
CA LYS A 109 -2.71 -6.18 11.20
C LYS A 109 -4.02 -5.49 11.59
N ARG A 110 -4.14 -4.17 11.40
CA ARG A 110 -5.34 -3.37 11.72
C ARG A 110 -6.39 -3.33 10.63
N ARG A 111 -6.07 -3.71 9.39
CA ARG A 111 -7.07 -3.85 8.33
C ARG A 111 -8.08 -4.91 8.75
N LYS A 112 -9.28 -4.45 9.15
CA LYS A 112 -10.44 -5.32 9.41
C LYS A 112 -10.58 -6.26 8.22
N ILE A 113 -10.58 -7.57 8.49
CA ILE A 113 -10.72 -8.60 7.48
C ILE A 113 -11.98 -8.28 6.66
N ASN A 114 -11.81 -7.97 5.37
CA ASN A 114 -12.93 -7.65 4.50
C ASN A 114 -13.73 -8.93 4.26
N HIS A 115 -14.74 -9.18 5.09
CA HIS A 115 -15.56 -10.39 5.03
C HIS A 115 -16.23 -10.59 3.67
N LYS A 116 -16.55 -9.49 2.94
CA LYS A 116 -17.05 -9.59 1.56
C LYS A 116 -15.98 -10.17 0.64
N ARG A 117 -14.71 -9.78 0.80
CA ARG A 117 -13.58 -10.33 0.03
C ARG A 117 -13.26 -11.76 0.44
N VAL A 118 -13.30 -12.10 1.72
CA VAL A 118 -13.10 -13.49 2.19
C VAL A 118 -14.19 -14.42 1.63
N TYR A 119 -15.46 -14.00 1.67
CA TYR A 119 -16.54 -14.76 1.05
C TYR A 119 -16.36 -14.91 -0.47
N LYS A 120 -15.99 -13.81 -1.16
CA LYS A 120 -15.71 -13.86 -2.60
C LYS A 120 -14.51 -14.75 -2.92
N ASN A 121 -13.46 -14.75 -2.11
CA ASN A 121 -12.30 -15.63 -2.30
C ASN A 121 -12.64 -17.09 -2.02
N HIS A 122 -13.49 -17.37 -1.03
CA HIS A 122 -13.95 -18.73 -0.74
C HIS A 122 -14.86 -19.26 -1.86
N LYS A 123 -15.78 -18.42 -2.36
CA LYS A 123 -16.75 -18.81 -3.40
C LYS A 123 -16.14 -18.81 -4.80
N TYR A 124 -15.31 -17.82 -5.11
CA TYR A 124 -14.79 -17.56 -6.44
C TYR A 124 -13.26 -17.68 -6.55
N GLY A 125 -12.54 -18.10 -5.51
CA GLY A 125 -11.08 -18.21 -5.52
C GLY A 125 -10.37 -16.85 -5.43
N PHE A 126 -9.05 -16.86 -5.21
CA PHE A 126 -8.23 -15.66 -5.00
C PHE A 126 -7.90 -14.84 -6.27
N GLY A 127 -8.63 -15.04 -7.38
CA GLY A 127 -8.42 -14.28 -8.62
C GLY A 127 -7.35 -14.82 -9.57
N GLY A 128 -6.96 -16.09 -9.44
CA GLY A 128 -6.15 -16.80 -10.44
C GLY A 128 -7.00 -17.49 -11.51
N GLN A 129 -6.39 -17.85 -12.65
CA GLN A 129 -7.06 -18.48 -13.80
C GLN A 129 -7.80 -19.76 -13.38
N LYS A 130 -9.13 -19.67 -13.25
CA LYS A 130 -10.02 -20.77 -12.86
C LYS A 130 -10.28 -21.73 -14.02
N LYS A 131 -9.25 -22.43 -14.49
CA LYS A 131 -9.47 -23.54 -15.42
C LYS A 131 -10.28 -24.61 -14.67
N ARG A 132 -11.55 -24.79 -15.06
CA ARG A 132 -12.45 -25.91 -14.70
C ARG A 132 -13.13 -25.93 -13.31
N SER A 133 -12.94 -24.94 -12.44
CA SER A 133 -13.67 -24.86 -11.14
C SER A 133 -15.10 -24.30 -11.20
N LYS A 134 -15.66 -24.16 -12.40
CA LYS A 134 -17.07 -23.79 -12.66
C LYS A 134 -17.90 -24.96 -13.21
N ARG A 135 -17.47 -26.21 -13.00
CA ARG A 135 -18.27 -27.38 -13.37
C ARG A 135 -19.37 -27.59 -12.32
N ASN A 136 -20.51 -28.08 -12.79
CA ASN A 136 -21.64 -28.42 -11.93
C ASN A 136 -21.33 -29.73 -11.21
N ASP A 137 -21.06 -29.66 -9.90
CA ASP A 137 -20.94 -30.85 -9.08
C ASP A 137 -22.33 -31.26 -8.55
N SER A 138 -22.51 -32.51 -8.14
CA SER A 138 -23.78 -33.03 -7.59
C SER A 138 -24.33 -32.24 -6.39
N LEU A 139 -23.50 -31.40 -5.75
CA LEU A 139 -23.91 -30.47 -4.70
C LEU A 139 -24.61 -29.21 -5.23
N SER A 140 -24.33 -28.81 -6.47
CA SER A 140 -24.91 -27.61 -7.10
C SER A 140 -26.40 -27.76 -7.43
N ILE A 141 -26.85 -28.99 -7.73
CA ILE A 141 -28.26 -29.28 -8.05
C ILE A 141 -29.15 -29.32 -6.81
N ARG A 142 -28.59 -29.65 -5.63
CA ARG A 142 -29.33 -29.77 -4.37
C ARG A 142 -29.64 -28.43 -3.68
N SER A 143 -29.00 -27.33 -4.12
CA SER A 143 -29.13 -26.01 -3.47
C SER A 143 -30.38 -25.20 -3.91
N MET A 144 -31.26 -25.76 -4.73
CA MET A 144 -32.50 -25.09 -5.17
C MET A 144 -33.70 -25.32 -4.24
N GLY A 145 -33.53 -26.08 -3.15
CA GLY A 145 -34.59 -26.33 -2.17
C GLY A 145 -34.81 -25.15 -1.21
N LYS A 146 -35.95 -24.44 -1.35
CA LYS A 146 -36.72 -23.54 -0.42
C LYS A 146 -36.08 -22.89 0.83
N GLY A 147 -34.77 -22.79 0.97
CA GLY A 147 -34.11 -22.35 2.21
C GLY A 147 -32.68 -21.83 2.07
N ASP A 148 -32.19 -21.72 0.84
CA ASP A 148 -30.85 -21.25 0.54
C ASP A 148 -30.84 -19.87 -0.14
N VAL A 149 -29.75 -19.16 0.15
CA VAL A 149 -29.55 -17.72 -0.06
C VAL A 149 -29.95 -17.32 -1.48
N SER A 150 -30.91 -16.39 -1.61
CA SER A 150 -31.33 -15.93 -2.94
C SER A 150 -30.11 -15.39 -3.71
N ILE A 151 -29.86 -15.95 -4.89
CA ILE A 151 -28.69 -15.62 -5.71
C ILE A 151 -28.76 -14.17 -6.17
N LEU A 152 -29.97 -13.64 -6.39
CA LEU A 152 -30.21 -12.27 -6.86
C LEU A 152 -29.93 -11.20 -5.81
N SER A 153 -30.32 -11.42 -4.54
CA SER A 153 -30.21 -10.36 -3.52
C SER A 153 -29.04 -10.54 -2.55
N HIS A 154 -28.35 -11.69 -2.58
CA HIS A 154 -27.28 -12.04 -1.63
C HIS A 154 -27.66 -11.81 -0.14
N LYS A 155 -28.95 -11.77 0.20
CA LYS A 155 -29.41 -11.64 1.59
C LYS A 155 -29.74 -13.03 2.13
N ALA A 156 -29.20 -13.34 3.30
CA ALA A 156 -29.66 -14.49 4.08
C ALA A 156 -31.06 -14.19 4.64
N SER A 157 -31.92 -15.19 4.72
CA SER A 157 -33.22 -15.04 5.37
C SER A 157 -33.05 -14.64 6.84
N SER A 158 -33.99 -13.85 7.36
CA SER A 158 -34.00 -13.37 8.76
C SER A 158 -33.89 -14.53 9.76
N SER A 159 -34.49 -15.68 9.45
CA SER A 159 -34.41 -16.90 10.26
C SER A 159 -32.98 -17.49 10.32
N LYS A 160 -32.23 -17.45 9.22
CA LYS A 160 -30.85 -17.95 9.15
C LYS A 160 -29.88 -16.99 9.85
N ILE A 161 -30.11 -15.68 9.77
CA ILE A 161 -29.37 -14.66 10.52
C ILE A 161 -29.55 -14.86 12.03
N LYS A 162 -30.80 -15.06 12.50
CA LYS A 162 -31.11 -15.34 13.90
C LYS A 162 -30.44 -16.65 14.39
N LYS A 163 -30.43 -17.71 13.57
CA LYS A 163 -29.74 -18.98 13.90
C LYS A 163 -28.22 -18.80 14.00
N LEU A 164 -27.61 -18.03 13.10
CA LEU A 164 -26.17 -17.74 13.12
C LEU A 164 -25.77 -16.93 14.36
N GLN A 165 -26.54 -15.89 14.70
CA GLN A 165 -26.31 -15.10 15.92
C GLN A 165 -26.38 -15.97 17.18
N LYS A 166 -27.38 -16.85 17.28
CA LYS A 166 -27.49 -17.81 18.40
C LYS A 166 -26.27 -18.75 18.49
N LYS A 167 -25.76 -19.26 17.36
CA LYS A 167 -24.55 -20.12 17.34
C LYS A 167 -23.29 -19.35 17.78
N MET A 168 -23.13 -18.11 17.34
CA MET A 168 -21.98 -17.27 17.75
C MET A 168 -22.00 -16.97 19.25
N LEU A 169 -23.17 -16.68 19.82
CA LEU A 169 -23.30 -16.46 21.27
C LEU A 169 -22.94 -17.71 22.08
N LYS A 170 -23.34 -18.90 21.63
CA LYS A 170 -22.95 -20.18 22.25
C LYS A 170 -21.44 -20.42 22.19
N SER A 171 -20.79 -20.12 21.05
CA SER A 171 -19.33 -20.20 20.90
C SER A 171 -18.60 -19.25 21.87
N LYS A 172 -19.05 -18.00 21.96
CA LYS A 172 -18.46 -17.02 22.90
C LYS A 172 -18.55 -17.51 24.35
N ARG A 173 -19.72 -18.01 24.77
CA ARG A 173 -19.92 -18.56 26.13
C ARG A 173 -19.01 -19.75 26.44
N LYS A 174 -18.82 -20.68 25.48
CA LYS A 174 -17.89 -21.81 25.66
C LYS A 174 -16.43 -21.35 25.79
N ASN A 175 -16.01 -20.36 25.00
CA ASN A 175 -14.66 -19.83 25.08
C ASN A 175 -14.40 -19.09 26.40
N THR A 176 -15.36 -18.31 26.90
CA THR A 176 -15.24 -17.66 28.20
C THR A 176 -15.17 -18.69 29.34
N GLN A 177 -15.96 -19.77 29.27
CA GLN A 177 -15.90 -20.83 30.26
C GLN A 177 -14.54 -21.56 30.23
N LYS A 178 -13.98 -21.82 29.05
CA LYS A 178 -12.66 -22.43 28.90
C LYS A 178 -11.55 -21.53 29.46
N GLN A 179 -11.63 -20.22 29.28
CA GLN A 179 -10.70 -19.26 29.87
C GLN A 179 -10.79 -19.25 31.40
N ARG A 180 -12.02 -19.23 31.97
CA ARG A 180 -12.21 -19.29 33.43
C ARG A 180 -11.66 -20.58 34.04
N ARG A 181 -11.87 -21.74 33.40
CA ARG A 181 -11.32 -23.02 33.89
C ARG A 181 -9.80 -23.04 33.88
N LYS A 182 -9.16 -22.46 32.84
CA LYS A 182 -7.69 -22.35 32.78
C LYS A 182 -7.10 -21.47 33.88
N LEU A 183 -7.80 -20.39 34.25
CA LEU A 183 -7.37 -19.49 35.33
C LEU A 183 -7.59 -20.06 36.73
N ALA A 184 -8.48 -21.04 36.89
CA ALA A 184 -8.76 -21.69 38.17
C ALA A 184 -7.85 -22.90 38.45
N THR A 185 -7.03 -23.33 37.48
CA THR A 185 -6.09 -24.46 37.59
C THR A 185 -4.64 -24.02 37.70
N VAL A 186 -4.39 -22.74 37.97
CA VAL A 186 -3.09 -22.12 38.30
C VAL A 186 -3.25 -21.52 39.69
#